data_AF-A0A4Q2Z6Y9-F1
#
_entry.id   AF-A0A4Q2Z6Y9-F1
#
_cell.length_a   1.000
_cell.length_b   1.000
_cell.length_c   1.000
_cell.angle_alpha   90.00
_cell.angle_beta   90.00
_cell.angle_gamma   90.00
#
_symmetry.space_group_name_H-M   'P 1'
#
loop_
_entity.id
_entity.type
_entity.pdbx_description
1 polymer ?
#
loop_
_entity_poly.entity_id
_entity_poly.type
_entity_poly.pdbx_seq_one_letter_code
_entity_poly.pdbx_strand_id
1 'polypeptide(L)'
;SGLALTEADKGEGDIELSFVGLRPGEKLYEELLIGNNPETTGHPRIMRANEHFMSWHELRIRLDEMQAAMQRSDVAAVVELLKIVVPEYTPDQQLVDWVHMRGATPL
;
A
#
# COMPACT_ATOMS: atom_id res chain seq x y z
N SER A 1 11.59 34.44 -8.98
CA SER A 1 10.12 34.50 -8.86
C SER A 1 9.66 33.48 -7.85
N GLY A 2 8.84 33.89 -6.90
CA GLY A 2 8.05 32.98 -6.05
C GLY A 2 6.59 33.30 -6.28
N LEU A 3 5.77 32.28 -6.50
CA LEU A 3 4.32 32.38 -6.57
C LEU A 3 3.77 32.35 -5.13
N ALA A 4 2.72 33.13 -4.86
CA ALA A 4 2.10 33.19 -3.54
C ALA A 4 1.00 32.13 -3.41
N LEU A 5 0.90 31.50 -2.23
CA LEU A 5 -0.24 30.64 -1.88
C LEU A 5 -1.49 31.49 -1.68
N THR A 6 -2.64 30.98 -2.12
CA THR A 6 -3.93 31.61 -1.92
C THR A 6 -4.41 31.36 -0.50
N GLU A 7 -4.48 32.42 0.29
CA GLU A 7 -5.04 32.39 1.64
C GLU A 7 -6.58 32.34 1.56
N ALA A 8 -7.20 31.39 2.27
CA ALA A 8 -8.63 31.09 2.20
C ALA A 8 -9.55 32.30 2.47
N ASP A 9 -9.08 33.26 3.29
CA ASP A 9 -9.85 34.45 3.69
C ASP A 9 -9.58 35.71 2.86
N LYS A 10 -8.53 35.72 2.02
CA LYS A 10 -8.11 36.94 1.30
C LYS A 10 -8.30 36.87 -0.20
N GLY A 11 -8.40 35.67 -0.78
CA GLY A 11 -8.54 35.48 -2.23
C GLY A 11 -7.33 35.98 -3.04
N GLU A 12 -6.24 36.37 -2.38
CA GLU A 12 -5.00 36.82 -2.99
C GLU A 12 -3.98 35.68 -2.97
N GLY A 13 -3.46 35.33 -4.15
CA GLY A 13 -2.48 34.27 -4.36
C GLY A 13 -2.50 33.80 -5.82
N ASP A 14 -1.43 33.13 -6.23
CA ASP A 14 -1.29 32.59 -7.58
C ASP A 14 -1.57 31.07 -7.64
N ILE A 15 -1.50 30.39 -6.49
CA ILE A 15 -1.65 28.93 -6.35
C ILE A 15 -2.64 28.61 -5.24
N GLU A 16 -3.70 27.87 -5.56
CA GLU A 16 -4.66 27.33 -4.59
C GLU A 16 -4.16 25.98 -4.04
N LEU A 17 -4.42 25.72 -2.75
CA LEU A 17 -4.18 24.42 -2.12
C LEU A 17 -5.51 23.83 -1.63
N SER A 18 -5.92 22.70 -2.20
CA SER A 18 -7.15 22.00 -1.84
C SER A 18 -6.83 20.62 -1.24
N PHE A 19 -7.50 20.28 -0.14
CA PHE A 19 -7.40 18.97 0.50
C PHE A 19 -8.52 18.07 -0.03
N VAL A 20 -8.16 17.03 -0.79
CA VAL A 20 -9.12 16.11 -1.42
C VAL A 20 -9.35 14.82 -0.62
N GLY A 21 -8.76 14.72 0.58
CA GLY A 21 -8.80 13.52 1.40
C GLY A 21 -7.80 12.44 0.94
N LEU A 22 -7.77 11.33 1.66
CA LEU A 22 -6.94 10.17 1.34
C LEU A 22 -7.63 9.30 0.28
N ARG A 23 -6.83 8.75 -0.64
CA ARG A 23 -7.28 7.73 -1.59
C ARG A 23 -7.43 6.37 -0.88
N PRO A 24 -8.24 5.45 -1.42
CA PRO A 24 -8.35 4.10 -0.88
C PRO A 24 -6.97 3.42 -0.80
N GLY A 25 -6.65 2.92 0.39
CA GLY A 25 -5.35 2.29 0.69
C GLY A 25 -4.22 3.26 1.03
N GLU A 26 -4.46 4.58 1.07
CA GLU A 26 -3.44 5.54 1.55
C GLU A 26 -3.41 5.62 3.07
N LYS A 27 -2.19 5.56 3.63
CA LYS A 27 -1.93 5.84 5.05
C LYS A 27 -1.59 7.33 5.22
N LEU A 28 -2.11 7.95 6.27
CA LEU A 28 -1.74 9.32 6.65
C LEU A 28 -0.30 9.41 7.20
N TYR A 29 0.15 8.34 7.84
CA TYR A 29 1.47 8.20 8.42
C TYR A 29 2.06 6.85 8.03
N GLU A 30 3.30 6.87 7.55
CA GLU A 30 4.10 5.67 7.30
C GLU A 30 4.73 5.16 8.60
N GLU A 31 5.08 3.88 8.62
CA GLU A 31 5.74 3.25 9.76
C GLU A 31 7.24 3.55 9.79
N LEU A 32 7.79 3.74 11.00
CA LEU A 32 9.23 3.96 11.17
C LEU A 32 9.98 2.62 11.06
N LEU A 33 10.89 2.52 10.09
CA LEU A 33 11.72 1.32 9.83
C LEU A 33 12.66 0.90 10.98
N ILE A 34 12.77 1.71 12.04
CA ILE A 34 13.68 1.49 13.18
C ILE A 34 12.94 0.82 14.37
N GLY A 35 11.62 0.61 14.28
CA GLY A 35 10.81 0.14 15.40
C GLY A 35 10.95 -1.34 15.76
N ASN A 36 11.32 -2.20 14.81
CA ASN A 36 11.21 -3.66 14.95
C ASN A 36 12.58 -4.35 15.10
N ASN A 37 13.24 -4.13 16.23
CA ASN A 37 14.54 -4.73 16.59
C ASN A 37 15.64 -4.62 15.50
N PRO A 38 15.93 -3.42 14.99
CA PRO A 38 16.93 -3.23 13.95
C PRO A 38 18.35 -3.46 14.48
N GLU A 39 19.15 -4.16 13.69
CA GLU A 39 20.54 -4.46 14.00
C GLU A 39 21.46 -3.35 13.46
N THR A 40 22.52 -3.05 14.20
CA THR A 40 23.51 -2.06 13.74
C THR A 40 24.34 -2.62 12.60
N THR A 41 24.82 -1.72 11.73
CA THR A 41 25.85 -2.03 10.74
C THR A 41 27.14 -1.28 11.10
N GLY A 42 28.19 -1.44 10.29
CA GLY A 42 29.42 -0.66 10.45
C GLY A 42 29.24 0.85 10.25
N HIS A 43 28.13 1.30 9.64
CA HIS A 43 27.85 2.71 9.43
C HIS A 43 26.76 3.21 10.38
N PRO A 44 26.94 4.33 11.11
CA PRO A 44 26.05 4.76 12.18
C PRO A 44 24.64 5.20 11.73
N ARG A 45 24.46 5.44 10.42
CA ARG A 45 23.15 5.78 9.82
C ARG A 45 22.53 4.65 9.00
N ILE A 46 23.10 3.44 9.04
CA ILE A 46 22.58 2.28 8.32
C ILE A 46 22.27 1.21 9.35
N MET A 47 21.02 0.79 9.37
CA MET A 47 20.52 -0.27 10.25
C MET A 47 19.95 -1.39 9.38
N ARG A 48 20.01 -2.63 9.87
CA ARG A 48 19.49 -3.82 9.21
C ARG A 48 18.22 -4.26 9.91
N ALA A 49 17.11 -4.36 9.18
CA ALA A 49 15.91 -5.03 9.68
C ALA A 49 16.13 -6.55 9.70
N ASN A 50 15.63 -7.22 10.73
CA ASN A 50 15.59 -8.67 10.79
C ASN A 50 14.12 -9.08 10.69
N GLU A 51 13.72 -9.50 9.50
CA GLU A 51 12.34 -9.84 9.19
C GLU A 51 12.19 -11.36 9.03
N HIS A 52 11.01 -11.85 9.42
CA HIS A 52 10.62 -13.21 9.12
C HIS A 52 10.48 -13.36 7.61
N PHE A 53 10.96 -14.48 7.06
CA PHE A 53 10.86 -14.76 5.64
C PHE A 53 10.32 -16.17 5.40
N MET A 54 9.63 -16.31 4.27
CA MET A 54 9.20 -17.60 3.74
C MET A 54 10.30 -18.18 2.86
N SER A 55 10.52 -19.50 2.91
CA SER A 55 11.52 -20.12 2.03
C SER A 55 11.14 -19.92 0.56
N TRP A 56 12.13 -19.88 -0.34
CA TRP A 56 11.88 -19.72 -1.77
C TRP A 56 10.95 -20.81 -2.32
N HIS A 57 11.07 -22.04 -1.83
CA HIS A 57 10.23 -23.15 -2.27
C HIS A 57 8.76 -22.93 -1.92
N GLU A 58 8.47 -22.53 -0.68
CA GLU A 58 7.11 -22.23 -0.22
C GLU A 58 6.54 -21.01 -0.94
N LEU A 59 7.33 -19.94 -1.07
CA LEU A 59 6.92 -18.73 -1.78
C LEU A 59 6.58 -19.03 -3.23
N ARG A 60 7.39 -19.85 -3.91
CA ARG A 60 7.16 -20.23 -5.30
C ARG A 60 5.81 -20.92 -5.50
N ILE A 61 5.44 -21.83 -4.59
CA ILE A 61 4.14 -22.50 -4.62
C ILE A 61 2.99 -21.47 -4.51
N ARG A 62 3.09 -20.53 -3.56
CA ARG A 62 2.08 -19.47 -3.37
C ARG A 62 1.97 -18.55 -4.58
N LEU A 63 3.09 -18.23 -5.22
CA LEU A 63 3.11 -17.40 -6.44
C LEU A 63 2.41 -18.12 -7.61
N ASP A 64 2.63 -19.43 -7.78
CA ASP A 64 1.96 -20.21 -8.82
C ASP A 64 0.44 -20.30 -8.56
N GLU A 65 0.02 -20.46 -7.29
CA GLU A 65 -1.39 -20.40 -6.87
C GLU A 65 -2.02 -19.03 -7.17
N MET A 66 -1.29 -17.95 -6.87
CA MET A 66 -1.73 -16.58 -7.10
C MET A 66 -1.85 -16.27 -8.59
N GLN A 67 -0.91 -16.73 -9.40
CA GLN A 67 -0.97 -16.60 -10.87
C GLN A 67 -2.21 -17.30 -11.42
N ALA A 68 -2.53 -18.51 -10.94
CA ALA A 68 -3.72 -19.24 -11.36
C ALA A 68 -5.02 -18.51 -10.93
N ALA A 69 -5.07 -17.92 -9.72
CA ALA A 69 -6.21 -17.12 -9.27
C ALA A 69 -6.41 -15.86 -10.13
N MET A 70 -5.33 -15.14 -10.44
CA MET A 70 -5.37 -13.96 -11.32
C MET A 70 -5.88 -14.30 -12.73
N GLN A 71 -5.43 -15.42 -13.31
CA GLN A 71 -5.89 -15.89 -14.63
C GLN A 71 -7.40 -16.17 -14.67
N ARG A 72 -8.00 -16.54 -13.54
CA ARG A 72 -9.45 -16.75 -13.39
C ARG A 72 -10.20 -15.49 -12.94
N SER A 73 -9.50 -14.37 -12.73
CA SER A 73 -10.05 -13.17 -12.10
C SER A 73 -10.71 -13.46 -10.74
N ASP A 74 -10.17 -14.41 -10.00
CA ASP A 74 -10.64 -14.80 -8.67
C ASP A 74 -10.02 -13.89 -7.61
N VAL A 75 -10.58 -12.71 -7.50
CA VAL A 75 -10.03 -11.63 -6.69
C VAL A 75 -10.05 -11.96 -5.18
N ALA A 76 -11.07 -12.68 -4.73
CA ALA A 76 -11.15 -13.14 -3.34
C ALA A 76 -9.99 -14.08 -3.02
N ALA A 77 -9.69 -15.05 -3.90
CA ALA A 77 -8.53 -15.93 -3.71
C ALA A 77 -7.20 -15.18 -3.73
N VAL A 78 -7.05 -14.15 -4.58
CA VAL A 78 -5.83 -13.32 -4.61
C VAL A 78 -5.62 -12.59 -3.27
N VAL A 79 -6.68 -11.99 -2.72
CA VAL A 79 -6.61 -11.28 -1.42
C VAL A 79 -6.25 -12.24 -0.29
N GLU A 80 -6.84 -13.44 -0.26
CA GLU A 80 -6.52 -14.43 0.76
C GLU A 80 -5.07 -14.94 0.64
N LEU A 81 -4.58 -15.17 -0.58
CA LEU A 81 -3.17 -15.51 -0.81
C LEU A 81 -2.23 -14.38 -0.38
N LEU A 82 -2.60 -13.13 -0.60
CA LEU A 82 -1.80 -11.98 -0.20
C LEU A 82 -1.68 -11.87 1.32
N LYS A 83 -2.77 -12.11 2.07
CA LYS A 83 -2.74 -12.18 3.55
C LYS A 83 -1.85 -13.31 4.08
N ILE A 84 -1.75 -14.42 3.34
CA ILE A 84 -0.88 -15.55 3.73
C ILE A 84 0.59 -15.20 3.49
N VAL A 85 0.91 -14.62 2.32
CA VAL A 85 2.30 -14.32 1.94
C VAL A 85 2.83 -13.09 2.69
N VAL A 86 1.96 -12.13 3.00
CA VAL A 86 2.28 -10.90 3.73
C VAL A 86 1.38 -10.81 4.96
N PRO A 87 1.76 -11.41 6.10
CA PRO A 87 0.90 -11.49 7.29
C PRO A 87 0.47 -10.12 7.85
N GLU A 88 1.28 -9.08 7.63
CA GLU A 88 1.01 -7.71 8.05
C GLU A 88 0.05 -6.97 7.10
N TYR A 89 -0.30 -7.58 5.96
CA TYR A 89 -1.25 -7.02 5.01
C TYR A 89 -2.65 -6.99 5.62
N THR A 90 -3.08 -5.78 5.95
CA THR A 90 -4.44 -5.47 6.41
C THR A 90 -5.13 -4.64 5.34
N PRO A 91 -6.02 -5.23 4.52
CA PRO A 91 -6.75 -4.47 3.53
C PRO A 91 -7.68 -3.47 4.23
N ASP A 92 -7.44 -2.17 4.00
CA ASP A 92 -8.38 -1.12 4.38
C ASP A 92 -9.63 -1.21 3.47
N GLN A 93 -10.80 -0.85 3.98
CA GLN A 93 -12.11 -1.28 3.45
C GLN A 93 -12.36 -1.06 1.94
N GLN A 94 -13.20 -1.95 1.39
CA GLN A 94 -13.66 -2.14 0.00
C GLN A 94 -12.55 -2.23 -1.05
N LEU A 95 -12.36 -3.44 -1.56
CA LEU A 95 -11.43 -3.68 -2.65
C LEU A 95 -11.81 -2.84 -3.88
N VAL A 96 -11.02 -1.79 -4.12
CA VAL A 96 -11.19 -0.85 -5.23
C VAL A 96 -10.53 -1.40 -6.50
N ASP A 97 -10.86 -2.62 -6.88
CA ASP A 97 -10.33 -3.27 -8.08
C ASP A 97 -11.23 -2.97 -9.28
N TRP A 98 -10.67 -2.40 -10.35
CA TRP A 98 -11.39 -2.14 -11.59
C TRP A 98 -12.00 -3.42 -12.21
N VAL A 99 -11.42 -4.59 -11.96
CA VAL A 99 -11.99 -5.89 -12.35
C VAL A 99 -13.20 -6.25 -11.48
N HIS A 100 -13.11 -6.03 -10.18
CA HIS A 100 -14.23 -6.22 -9.24
C HIS A 100 -15.38 -5.23 -9.52
N MET A 101 -15.06 -3.98 -9.82
CA MET A 101 -16.05 -2.93 -10.14
C MET A 101 -16.74 -3.12 -11.49
N ARG A 102 -16.11 -3.78 -12.47
CA ARG A 102 -16.77 -4.09 -13.76
C ARG A 102 -17.90 -5.11 -13.64
N GLY A 103 -17.88 -5.95 -12.59
CA GLY A 103 -18.96 -6.91 -12.31
C GLY A 103 -20.16 -6.31 -11.55
N ALA A 104 -19.98 -5.14 -10.93
CA ALA A 104 -21.04 -4.40 -10.27
C ALA A 104 -21.62 -3.38 -11.25
N THR A 105 -22.60 -3.79 -12.06
CA THR A 105 -23.39 -2.84 -12.85
C THR A 105 -24.05 -1.85 -11.89
N PRO A 106 -23.81 -0.53 -11.99
CA PRO A 106 -24.57 0.45 -11.23
C PRO A 106 -26.00 0.49 -11.79
N LEU A 107 -27.00 0.46 -10.91
CA LEU A 107 -28.38 0.80 -11.25
C LEU A 107 -28.50 2.29 -11.62
#